data_AF-Q5B5C6-F1
#
_entry.id   AF-Q5B5C6-F1
#
_cell.length_a   1.000
_cell.length_b   1.000
_cell.length_c   1.000
_cell.angle_alpha   90.00
_cell.angle_beta   90.00
_cell.angle_gamma   90.00
#
_symmetry.space_group_name_H-M   'P 1'
#
loop_
_entity.id
_entity.type
_entity.pdbx_description
1 polymer ?
#
loop_
_entity_poly.entity_id
_entity_poly.type
_entity_poly.pdbx_seq_one_letter_code
_entity_poly.pdbx_strand_id
1 'polypeptide(L)'
;MRTVAHNEDIQRRIRFLIQRQHDHEKQWWTGREALLQKQSARKEKKRELDEVLRSVGAPVDEKEVSTAEEDLAEIRNYDVKVHRAAKQMADAMMMELKALDVPFFCINKSLIAGETVSQNQGHRDSSGPTPGTQDRQGRLSRDELSALQRRMLELLQDLCKE
;
A
#
# COMPACT_ATOMS: atom_id res chain seq x y z
N MET A 1 -22.52 -11.84 4.16
CA MET A 1 -21.43 -12.77 4.54
C MET A 1 -21.76 -14.24 4.36
N ARG A 2 -23.03 -14.68 4.43
CA ARG A 2 -23.37 -16.07 4.09
C ARG A 2 -22.87 -16.46 2.69
N THR A 3 -23.01 -15.59 1.68
CA THR A 3 -22.54 -15.88 0.31
C THR A 3 -21.05 -16.18 0.21
N VAL A 4 -20.18 -15.42 0.89
CA VAL A 4 -18.72 -15.69 0.91
C VAL A 4 -18.42 -16.98 1.69
N ALA A 5 -19.09 -17.20 2.82
CA ALA A 5 -18.89 -18.41 3.63
C ALA A 5 -19.35 -19.69 2.93
N HIS A 6 -20.30 -19.63 1.99
CA HIS A 6 -20.84 -20.80 1.29
C HIS A 6 -20.29 -20.94 -0.14
N ASN A 7 -19.40 -20.03 -0.58
CA ASN A 7 -18.82 -20.05 -1.92
C ASN A 7 -17.31 -20.25 -1.85
N GLU A 8 -16.90 -21.51 -2.07
CA GLU A 8 -15.50 -21.94 -2.07
C GLU A 8 -14.64 -21.18 -3.08
N ASP A 9 -15.18 -20.82 -4.24
CA ASP A 9 -14.41 -20.12 -5.27
C ASP A 9 -14.06 -18.68 -4.84
N ILE A 10 -15.01 -17.99 -4.21
CA ILE A 10 -14.76 -16.66 -3.63
C ILE A 10 -13.74 -16.76 -2.50
N GLN A 11 -13.84 -17.76 -1.62
CA GLN A 11 -12.86 -17.96 -0.55
C GLN A 11 -11.46 -18.27 -1.09
N ARG A 12 -11.35 -19.16 -2.08
CA ARG A 12 -10.07 -19.46 -2.76
C ARG A 12 -9.46 -18.20 -3.37
N ARG A 13 -10.28 -17.35 -4.00
CA ARG A 13 -9.81 -16.08 -4.56
C ARG A 13 -9.31 -15.14 -3.47
N ILE A 14 -10.03 -15.01 -2.35
CA ILE A 14 -9.60 -14.17 -1.21
C ILE A 14 -8.31 -14.71 -0.58
N ARG A 15 -8.19 -16.02 -0.35
CA ARG A 15 -6.95 -16.67 0.11
C ARG A 15 -5.79 -16.39 -0.82
N PHE A 16 -6.01 -16.46 -2.13
CA PHE A 16 -5.00 -16.10 -3.13
C PHE A 16 -4.58 -14.62 -3.04
N LEU A 17 -5.51 -13.70 -2.82
CA LEU A 17 -5.19 -12.29 -2.62
C LEU A 17 -4.34 -12.06 -1.36
N ILE A 18 -4.68 -12.73 -0.25
CA ILE A 18 -3.92 -12.68 1.01
C ILE A 18 -2.51 -13.23 0.80
N GLN A 19 -2.37 -14.40 0.16
CA GLN A 19 -1.07 -14.99 -0.12
C GLN A 19 -0.20 -14.06 -0.98
N ARG A 20 -0.79 -13.49 -2.05
CA ARG A 20 -0.10 -12.55 -2.92
C ARG A 20 0.37 -11.30 -2.17
N GLN A 21 -0.42 -10.81 -1.21
CA GLN A 21 -0.01 -9.72 -0.34
C GLN A 21 1.25 -10.09 0.44
N HIS A 22 1.23 -11.21 1.15
CA HIS A 22 2.36 -11.68 1.94
C HIS A 22 3.61 -11.91 1.07
N ASP A 23 3.44 -12.45 -0.15
CA ASP A 23 4.55 -12.67 -1.07
C ASP A 23 5.21 -11.34 -1.47
N HIS A 24 4.42 -10.31 -1.77
CA HIS A 24 4.96 -8.97 -2.06
C HIS A 24 5.67 -8.35 -0.86
N GLU A 25 5.08 -8.45 0.34
CA GLU A 25 5.70 -7.95 1.57
C GLU A 25 7.02 -8.65 1.86
N LYS A 26 7.06 -9.98 1.71
CA LYS A 26 8.27 -10.78 1.85
C LYS A 26 9.33 -10.39 0.81
N GLN A 27 8.94 -10.20 -0.45
CA GLN A 27 9.84 -9.74 -1.51
C GLN A 27 10.43 -8.37 -1.19
N TRP A 28 9.62 -7.42 -0.74
CA TRP A 28 10.10 -6.08 -0.37
C TRP A 28 11.05 -6.12 0.82
N TRP A 29 10.74 -6.94 1.82
CA TRP A 29 11.61 -7.17 2.97
C TRP A 29 12.95 -7.78 2.54
N THR A 30 12.92 -8.88 1.79
CA THR A 30 14.14 -9.52 1.27
C THR A 30 14.95 -8.57 0.40
N GLY A 31 14.32 -7.75 -0.43
CA GLY A 31 15.01 -6.74 -1.23
C GLY A 31 15.68 -5.65 -0.38
N ARG A 32 15.06 -5.26 0.74
CA ARG A 32 15.66 -4.31 1.70
C ARG A 32 16.84 -4.91 2.43
N GLU A 33 16.72 -6.16 2.89
CA GLU A 33 17.82 -6.89 3.52
C GLU A 33 18.99 -7.08 2.56
N ALA A 34 18.73 -7.44 1.30
CA ALA A 34 19.77 -7.55 0.28
C ALA A 34 20.47 -6.21 0.02
N LEU A 35 19.75 -5.09 0.10
CA LEU A 35 20.32 -3.75 -0.03
C LEU A 35 21.29 -3.45 1.12
N LEU A 36 20.91 -3.76 2.37
CA LEU A 36 21.75 -3.60 3.54
C LEU A 36 23.02 -4.48 3.47
N GLN A 37 22.86 -5.73 3.05
CA GLN A 37 23.99 -6.65 2.85
C GLN A 37 24.94 -6.16 1.76
N LYS A 38 24.40 -5.54 0.70
CA LYS A 38 25.23 -4.92 -0.35
C LYS A 38 25.99 -3.72 0.21
N GLN A 39 25.37 -2.90 1.06
CA GLN A 39 26.02 -1.75 1.71
C GLN A 39 27.18 -2.19 2.62
N SER A 40 26.98 -3.21 3.46
CA SER A 40 28.05 -3.76 4.31
C SER A 40 29.17 -4.38 3.48
N ALA A 41 28.82 -5.21 2.48
CA ALA A 41 29.81 -5.87 1.62
C ALA A 41 30.66 -4.88 0.81
N ARG A 42 30.11 -3.71 0.43
CA ARG A 42 30.89 -2.63 -0.20
C ARG A 42 31.99 -2.11 0.72
N LYS A 43 31.68 -1.92 2.02
CA LYS A 43 32.62 -1.41 3.02
C LYS A 43 33.70 -2.45 3.34
N GLU A 44 33.30 -3.71 3.51
CA GLU A 44 34.25 -4.81 3.77
C GLU A 44 35.20 -5.02 2.60
N LYS A 45 34.70 -5.05 1.35
CA LYS A 45 35.56 -5.20 0.16
C LYS A 45 36.55 -4.05 -0.01
N LYS A 46 36.15 -2.80 0.28
CA LYS A 46 37.08 -1.66 0.27
C LYS A 46 38.18 -1.89 1.30
N ARG A 47 37.82 -2.27 2.53
CA ARG A 47 38.79 -2.53 3.60
C ARG A 47 39.78 -3.64 3.24
N GLU A 48 39.30 -4.74 2.67
CA GLU A 48 40.16 -5.84 2.23
C GLU A 48 41.11 -5.39 1.11
N LEU A 49 40.60 -4.65 0.13
CA LEU A 49 41.41 -4.12 -0.97
C LEU A 49 42.48 -3.14 -0.47
N ASP A 50 42.10 -2.24 0.44
CA ASP A 50 43.01 -1.27 1.07
C ASP A 50 44.12 -1.96 1.87
N GLU A 51 43.80 -3.05 2.58
CA GLU A 51 44.78 -3.87 3.30
C GLU A 51 45.76 -4.57 2.33
N VAL A 52 45.25 -5.13 1.24
CA VAL A 52 46.09 -5.74 0.20
C VAL A 52 47.02 -4.70 -0.43
N LEU A 53 46.51 -3.53 -0.81
CA LEU A 53 47.32 -2.44 -1.37
C LEU A 53 48.41 -1.99 -0.40
N ARG A 54 48.08 -1.85 0.90
CA ARG A 54 49.03 -1.53 1.95
C ARG A 54 50.14 -2.58 2.08
N SER A 55 49.78 -3.87 2.00
CA SER A 55 50.75 -4.97 2.10
C SER A 55 51.76 -4.99 0.94
N VAL A 56 51.35 -4.52 -0.25
CA VAL A 56 52.19 -4.44 -1.46
C VAL A 56 52.95 -3.09 -1.53
N GLY A 57 52.74 -2.19 -0.57
CA GLY A 57 53.40 -0.87 -0.53
C GLY A 57 52.81 0.14 -1.52
N ALA A 58 51.62 -0.13 -2.06
CA ALA A 58 50.90 0.79 -2.91
C ALA A 58 50.16 1.85 -2.08
N PRO A 59 50.04 3.09 -2.56
CA PRO A 59 49.25 4.12 -1.89
C PRO A 59 47.76 3.75 -1.90
N VAL A 60 47.11 3.90 -0.75
CA VAL A 60 45.67 3.63 -0.56
C VAL A 60 44.88 4.92 -0.76
N ASP A 61 43.74 4.85 -1.46
CA ASP A 61 42.83 5.99 -1.63
C ASP A 61 41.88 6.10 -0.42
N GLU A 62 42.05 7.16 0.37
CA GLU A 62 41.28 7.41 1.60
C GLU A 62 39.82 7.78 1.35
N LYS A 63 39.42 8.01 0.09
CA LYS A 63 38.03 8.36 -0.25
C LYS A 63 37.06 7.23 0.07
N GLU A 64 36.03 7.51 0.88
CA GLU A 64 34.96 6.56 1.16
C GLU A 64 34.26 6.09 -0.13
N VAL A 65 33.97 4.79 -0.24
CA VAL A 65 33.29 4.18 -1.40
C VAL A 65 31.78 4.49 -1.42
N SER A 66 31.21 4.81 -0.26
CA SER A 66 29.83 5.27 -0.08
C SER A 66 29.78 5.98 1.27
N THR A 67 29.31 7.23 1.28
CA THR A 67 29.10 7.96 2.53
C THR A 67 27.89 7.40 3.28
N ALA A 68 27.86 7.56 4.61
CA ALA A 68 26.71 7.16 5.41
C ALA A 68 25.40 7.86 4.94
N GLU A 69 25.51 9.08 4.41
CA GLU A 69 24.39 9.85 3.87
C GLU A 69 23.83 9.22 2.58
N GLU A 70 24.70 8.75 1.69
CA GLU A 70 24.31 8.06 0.45
C GLU A 70 23.65 6.71 0.74
N ASP A 71 24.19 5.93 1.69
CA ASP A 71 23.59 4.66 2.11
C ASP A 71 22.17 4.87 2.68
N LEU A 72 21.97 5.92 3.49
CA LEU A 72 20.65 6.30 4.02
C LEU A 72 19.70 6.77 2.92
N ALA A 73 20.19 7.58 1.97
CA ALA A 73 19.39 8.03 0.84
C ALA A 73 18.96 6.86 -0.05
N GLU A 74 19.83 5.86 -0.26
CA GLU A 74 19.53 4.64 -1.01
C GLU A 74 18.40 3.83 -0.37
N ILE A 75 18.43 3.66 0.96
CA ILE A 75 17.35 2.99 1.72
C ILE A 75 16.05 3.79 1.61
N ARG A 76 16.10 5.12 1.81
CA ARG A 76 14.90 5.98 1.70
C ARG A 76 14.27 5.88 0.32
N ASN A 77 15.09 5.91 -0.73
CA ASN A 77 14.63 5.77 -2.11
C ASN A 77 13.98 4.40 -2.35
N TYR A 78 14.53 3.35 -1.75
CA TYR A 78 13.92 2.02 -1.78
C TYR A 78 12.56 2.00 -1.06
N ASP A 79 12.48 2.56 0.16
CA ASP A 79 11.25 2.61 0.96
C ASP A 79 10.15 3.42 0.24
N VAL A 80 10.50 4.49 -0.47
CA VAL A 80 9.57 5.25 -1.32
C VAL A 80 9.01 4.39 -2.47
N LYS A 81 9.85 3.54 -3.09
CA LYS A 81 9.41 2.60 -4.13
C LYS A 81 8.47 1.54 -3.56
N VAL A 82 8.81 0.96 -2.41
CA VAL A 82 7.99 -0.02 -1.69
C VAL A 82 6.63 0.60 -1.34
N HIS A 83 6.61 1.80 -0.78
CA HIS A 83 5.37 2.49 -0.44
C HIS A 83 4.49 2.76 -1.67
N ARG A 84 5.08 3.17 -2.81
CA ARG A 84 4.34 3.33 -4.07
C ARG A 84 3.76 2.00 -4.55
N ALA A 85 4.56 0.92 -4.52
CA ALA A 85 4.12 -0.41 -4.92
C ALA A 85 3.02 -0.96 -3.98
N ALA A 86 3.13 -0.73 -2.68
CA ALA A 86 2.14 -1.11 -1.68
C ALA A 86 0.78 -0.42 -1.92
N LYS A 87 0.79 0.87 -2.27
CA LYS A 87 -0.44 1.58 -2.66
C LYS A 87 -1.08 0.97 -3.91
N GLN A 88 -0.29 0.72 -4.95
CA GLN A 88 -0.78 0.10 -6.19
C GLN A 88 -1.34 -1.31 -5.96
N MET A 89 -0.68 -2.10 -5.11
CA MET A 89 -1.16 -3.41 -4.68
C MET A 89 -2.50 -3.30 -3.94
N ALA A 90 -2.61 -2.38 -2.98
CA ALA A 90 -3.85 -2.15 -2.24
C ALA A 90 -5.00 -1.74 -3.17
N ASP A 91 -4.74 -0.82 -4.11
CA ASP A 91 -5.74 -0.40 -5.12
C ASP A 91 -6.19 -1.58 -6.00
N ALA A 92 -5.27 -2.43 -6.44
CA ALA A 92 -5.59 -3.64 -7.20
C ALA A 92 -6.43 -4.64 -6.39
N MET A 93 -6.09 -4.86 -5.12
CA MET A 93 -6.86 -5.74 -4.23
C MET A 93 -8.26 -5.19 -3.96
N MET A 94 -8.41 -3.88 -3.78
CA MET A 94 -9.72 -3.25 -3.64
C MET A 94 -10.58 -3.45 -4.89
N MET A 95 -10.01 -3.37 -6.09
CA MET A 95 -10.73 -3.65 -7.34
C MET A 95 -11.18 -5.11 -7.45
N GLU A 96 -10.33 -6.05 -7.04
CA GLU A 96 -10.68 -7.48 -7.01
C GLU A 96 -11.81 -7.77 -6.02
N LEU A 97 -11.74 -7.22 -4.80
CA LEU A 97 -12.81 -7.35 -3.80
C LEU A 97 -14.12 -6.73 -4.29
N LYS A 98 -14.03 -5.62 -5.03
CA LYS A 98 -15.19 -5.02 -5.69
C LYS A 98 -15.76 -5.92 -6.79
N ALA A 99 -14.93 -6.57 -7.59
CA ALA A 99 -15.38 -7.50 -8.63
C ALA A 99 -16.04 -8.77 -8.07
N LEU A 100 -15.71 -9.14 -6.83
CA LEU A 100 -16.34 -10.23 -6.07
C LEU A 100 -17.63 -9.79 -5.34
N ASP A 101 -18.13 -8.58 -5.60
CA ASP A 101 -19.29 -7.97 -4.95
C ASP A 101 -19.21 -7.97 -3.41
N VAL A 102 -17.98 -7.85 -2.87
CA VAL A 102 -17.78 -7.78 -1.42
C VAL A 102 -18.36 -6.45 -0.91
N PRO A 103 -19.20 -6.49 0.15
CA PRO A 103 -19.82 -5.28 0.68
C PRO A 103 -18.78 -4.24 1.13
N PHE A 104 -19.18 -2.96 1.08
CA PHE A 104 -18.33 -1.80 1.42
C PHE A 104 -17.17 -1.50 0.47
N PHE A 105 -16.81 -2.40 -0.44
CA PHE A 105 -15.89 -2.13 -1.57
C PHE A 105 -16.62 -1.73 -2.85
N CYS A 106 -17.93 -2.01 -2.92
CA CYS A 106 -18.79 -1.72 -4.07
C CYS A 106 -19.68 -0.48 -3.88
N ILE A 107 -19.46 0.33 -2.83
CA ILE A 107 -20.33 1.46 -2.50
C ILE A 107 -20.33 2.51 -3.62
N ASN A 108 -21.53 3.00 -3.95
CA ASN A 108 -21.69 4.10 -4.90
C ASN A 108 -21.16 5.41 -4.29
N LYS A 109 -20.36 6.13 -5.08
CA LYS A 109 -19.75 7.41 -4.70
C LYS A 109 -20.77 8.46 -4.24
N SER A 110 -22.00 8.41 -4.76
CA SER A 110 -23.08 9.31 -4.32
C SER A 110 -23.42 9.18 -2.84
N LEU A 111 -23.22 7.99 -2.26
CA LEU A 111 -23.47 7.69 -0.85
C LEU A 111 -22.33 8.15 0.07
N ILE A 112 -21.23 8.67 -0.48
CA ILE A 112 -20.08 9.16 0.30
C ILE A 112 -20.20 10.68 0.45
N ALA A 113 -20.17 11.16 1.69
CA ALA A 113 -20.18 12.59 1.98
C ALA A 113 -18.88 13.24 1.45
N GLY A 114 -19.01 14.24 0.57
CA GLY A 114 -17.88 15.01 0.04
C GLY A 114 -17.47 14.71 -1.42
N GLU A 115 -18.03 13.67 -2.06
CA GLU A 115 -17.79 13.39 -3.49
C GLU A 115 -18.96 13.92 -4.34
N THR A 116 -19.35 15.18 -4.14
CA THR A 116 -20.18 15.89 -5.13
C THR A 116 -19.27 16.27 -6.27
N VAL A 117 -19.44 15.60 -7.41
CA VAL A 117 -18.76 15.86 -8.67
C VAL A 117 -18.75 17.36 -8.96
N SER A 118 -17.59 17.99 -8.88
CA SER A 118 -17.33 19.27 -9.55
C SER A 118 -17.35 19.03 -11.05
N GLN A 119 -18.54 19.05 -11.65
CA GLN A 119 -18.73 19.35 -13.06
C GLN A 119 -19.54 20.66 -13.14
N ASN A 120 -18.84 21.72 -13.58
CA ASN A 120 -19.34 23.02 -14.06
C ASN A 120 -20.51 22.82 -15.06
N GLN A 121 -21.46 23.71 -15.34
CA GLN A 121 -21.65 25.15 -15.12
C GLN A 121 -23.12 25.51 -15.49
N GLY A 122 -23.74 26.44 -14.77
CA GLY A 122 -24.65 27.45 -15.36
C GLY A 122 -26.11 27.11 -15.68
N HIS A 123 -27.03 27.35 -14.74
CA HIS A 123 -28.08 28.35 -14.96
C HIS A 123 -28.66 28.83 -13.62
N ARG A 124 -28.96 30.12 -13.57
CA ARG A 124 -29.45 30.86 -12.42
C ARG A 124 -30.97 30.74 -12.29
N ASP A 125 -31.42 31.02 -11.07
CA ASP A 125 -32.75 31.49 -10.65
C ASP A 125 -33.89 30.47 -10.54
N SER A 126 -34.23 30.09 -9.31
CA SER A 126 -35.48 30.57 -8.68
C SER A 126 -35.68 30.05 -7.26
N SER A 127 -36.00 31.00 -6.40
CA SER A 127 -36.51 30.93 -5.02
C SER A 127 -37.54 29.82 -4.74
N GLY A 128 -37.35 29.13 -3.60
CA GLY A 128 -38.36 28.32 -2.92
C GLY A 128 -37.87 27.81 -1.55
N PRO A 129 -38.70 27.77 -0.50
CA PRO A 129 -38.25 27.73 0.90
C PRO A 129 -37.86 26.33 1.39
N THR A 130 -36.90 26.29 2.31
CA THR A 130 -36.44 25.12 3.08
C THR A 130 -37.58 24.38 3.78
N PRO A 131 -37.52 23.04 3.81
CA PRO A 131 -37.45 22.38 5.12
C PRO A 131 -36.51 21.16 5.12
N GLY A 132 -35.90 20.86 6.26
CA GLY A 132 -35.47 19.49 6.56
C GLY A 132 -33.98 19.29 6.74
N THR A 133 -33.54 19.44 7.98
CA THR A 133 -32.28 18.99 8.57
C THR A 133 -32.16 17.44 8.62
N GLN A 134 -32.57 16.71 7.56
CA GLN A 134 -32.64 15.24 7.55
C GLN A 134 -31.80 14.54 6.47
N ASP A 135 -31.34 15.22 5.41
CA ASP A 135 -30.61 14.55 4.31
C ASP A 135 -29.11 14.30 4.55
N ARG A 136 -28.62 14.55 5.78
CA ARG A 136 -27.23 14.23 6.16
C ARG A 136 -27.06 12.91 6.90
N GLN A 137 -28.16 12.22 7.26
CA GLN A 137 -28.10 10.98 8.06
C GLN A 137 -27.82 9.71 7.24
N GLY A 138 -27.79 9.79 5.91
CA GLY A 138 -27.60 8.62 5.03
C GLY A 138 -26.27 8.55 4.27
N ARG A 139 -25.41 9.58 4.35
CA ARG A 139 -24.13 9.59 3.61
C ARG A 139 -22.98 9.21 4.53
N LEU A 140 -22.21 8.20 4.13
CA LEU A 140 -21.03 7.75 4.85
C LEU A 140 -19.89 8.75 4.66
N SER A 141 -19.25 9.19 5.73
CA SER A 141 -17.97 9.88 5.60
C SER A 141 -16.90 8.91 5.08
N ARG A 142 -15.82 9.47 4.52
CA ARG A 142 -14.67 8.68 4.05
C ARG A 142 -14.05 7.86 5.18
N ASP A 143 -13.98 8.44 6.38
CA ASP A 143 -13.39 7.79 7.54
C ASP A 143 -14.27 6.63 8.03
N GLU A 144 -15.59 6.82 8.09
CA GLU A 144 -16.54 5.75 8.41
C GLU A 144 -16.50 4.62 7.39
N LEU A 145 -16.44 4.96 6.09
CA LEU A 145 -16.28 3.96 5.04
C LEU A 145 -15.00 3.16 5.21
N SER A 146 -13.88 3.83 5.52
CA SER A 146 -12.60 3.15 5.74
C SER A 146 -12.64 2.22 6.96
N ALA A 147 -13.34 2.61 8.03
CA ALA A 147 -13.52 1.78 9.22
C ALA A 147 -14.36 0.53 8.91
N LEU A 148 -15.43 0.68 8.13
CA LEU A 148 -16.28 -0.43 7.68
C LEU A 148 -15.51 -1.39 6.77
N GLN A 149 -14.71 -0.87 5.84
CA GLN A 149 -13.85 -1.66 4.96
C GLN A 149 -12.81 -2.45 5.76
N ARG A 150 -12.16 -1.83 6.75
CA ARG A 150 -11.21 -2.53 7.65
C ARG A 150 -11.86 -3.67 8.40
N ARG A 151 -13.02 -3.43 9.01
CA ARG A 151 -13.77 -4.47 9.73
C ARG A 151 -14.23 -5.60 8.80
N MET A 152 -14.55 -5.28 7.55
CA MET A 152 -14.87 -6.29 6.54
C MET A 152 -13.63 -7.13 6.18
N LEU A 153 -12.46 -6.52 6.01
CA LEU A 153 -11.21 -7.25 5.76
C LEU A 153 -10.87 -8.21 6.89
N GLU A 154 -10.99 -7.77 8.15
CA GLU A 154 -10.79 -8.63 9.33
C GLU A 154 -11.70 -9.86 9.27
N LEU A 155 -12.99 -9.65 8.99
CA LEU A 155 -13.95 -10.75 8.89
C LEU A 155 -13.65 -11.69 7.72
N LEU A 156 -13.23 -11.16 6.57
CA LEU A 156 -12.84 -11.98 5.41
C LEU A 156 -11.59 -12.80 5.70
N GLN A 157 -10.61 -12.22 6.42
CA GLN A 157 -9.45 -12.95 6.88
C GLN A 157 -9.87 -14.07 7.82
N ASP A 158 -10.70 -13.81 8.83
CA ASP A 158 -11.14 -14.82 9.78
C ASP A 158 -11.91 -15.98 9.12
N LEU A 159 -12.77 -15.68 8.15
CA LEU A 159 -13.50 -16.71 7.40
C LEU A 159 -12.61 -17.52 6.45
N CYS A 160 -11.48 -16.96 6.01
CA CYS A 160 -10.57 -17.60 5.06
C CYS A 160 -9.32 -18.18 5.75
N LYS A 161 -9.20 -18.07 7.08
CA LYS A 161 -8.19 -18.74 7.91
C LYS A 161 -8.61 -20.19 8.13
N GLU A 162 -8.55 -20.99 7.08
CA GLU A 162 -8.58 -22.45 7.14
C GLU A 162 -7.31 -23.01 6.47
#